data_AF-A0A8D0BQE5-F1
#
_entry.id   AF-A0A8D0BQE5-F1
#
_cell.length_a   1.000
_cell.length_b   1.000
_cell.length_c   1.000
_cell.angle_alpha   90.00
_cell.angle_beta   90.00
_cell.angle_gamma   90.00
#
_symmetry.space_group_name_H-M   'P 1'
#
loop_
_entity.id
_entity.type
_entity.pdbx_description
1 polymer ?
#
loop_
_entity_poly.entity_id
_entity_poly.type
_entity_poly.pdbx_seq_one_letter_code
_entity_poly.pdbx_strand_id
1 'polypeptide(L)'
;MFLESAPYWLHLDSIKRLFHEQDLPPRCKLRKARGWCRKKVVRFYYDRYNKRCREFQYGGCNGNRNNFDTLEDCNRECGRIDSRPSRCEEPLDSGRCTLPMLAYYFNVSSGLCEEFISGGCGSNNNNFLHLEDLPMPRKCTCQKSPGYCFKAIPRYFYNPKSNKCEQFLYSGCSGNGNRFVKKADCIRECKSYGNSLNKRVLSCTPHSQMLHFCLIIIHTLILYQSLGYSP
;
A
#
# COMPACT_ATOMS: atom_id res chain seq x y z
N MET A 1 32.15 27.79 27.12
CA MET A 1 30.70 27.92 26.84
C MET A 1 30.42 27.07 25.60
N PHE A 2 30.08 25.79 25.81
CA PHE A 2 29.82 24.85 24.72
C PHE A 2 28.42 25.12 24.16
N LEU A 3 28.35 25.46 22.87
CA LEU A 3 27.10 25.42 22.12
C LEU A 3 26.88 23.95 21.72
N GLU A 4 25.95 23.27 22.41
CA GLU A 4 25.52 21.93 22.01
C GLU A 4 24.78 22.01 20.67
N SER A 5 25.43 21.54 19.61
CA SER A 5 24.76 21.24 18.35
C SER A 5 23.86 20.01 18.56
N ALA A 6 22.57 20.16 18.26
CA ALA A 6 21.61 19.08 18.37
C ALA A 6 22.09 17.85 17.58
N PRO A 7 22.04 16.63 18.15
CA PRO A 7 22.50 15.41 17.48
C PRO A 7 21.75 15.19 16.15
N TYR A 8 22.48 14.68 15.15
CA TYR A 8 22.02 14.39 13.78
C TYR A 8 20.68 13.62 13.72
N TRP A 9 20.37 12.80 14.73
CA TRP A 9 19.11 12.08 14.85
C TRP A 9 17.88 12.99 15.05
N LEU A 10 18.01 14.12 15.75
CA LEU A 10 16.93 15.12 15.89
C LEU A 10 16.62 15.81 14.56
N HIS A 11 17.63 15.93 13.68
CA HIS A 11 17.44 16.45 12.33
C HIS A 11 16.66 15.47 11.44
N LEU A 12 17.00 14.18 11.49
CA LEU A 12 16.27 13.12 10.79
C LEU A 12 14.83 12.95 11.30
N ASP A 13 14.58 13.10 12.60
CA ASP A 13 13.25 13.03 13.20
C ASP A 13 12.36 14.21 12.74
N SER A 14 12.97 15.38 12.58
CA SER A 14 12.31 16.58 12.02
C SER A 14 12.02 16.42 10.52
N ILE A 15 12.95 15.85 9.75
CA ILE A 15 12.76 15.54 8.32
C ILE A 15 11.67 14.47 8.12
N LYS A 16 11.65 13.40 8.92
CA LYS A 16 10.59 12.38 8.91
C LYS A 16 9.22 12.96 9.22
N ARG A 17 9.12 13.95 10.12
CA ARG A 17 7.87 14.67 10.41
C ARG A 17 7.41 15.53 9.23
N LEU A 18 8.34 16.13 8.48
CA LEU A 18 8.02 16.98 7.33
C LEU A 18 7.46 16.17 6.14
N PHE A 19 8.06 15.02 5.82
CA PHE A 19 7.56 14.16 4.73
C PHE A 19 6.19 13.54 5.04
N HIS A 20 5.92 13.18 6.31
CA HIS A 20 4.64 12.59 6.75
C HIS A 20 3.46 13.59 6.71
N GLU A 21 3.74 14.89 6.80
CA GLU A 21 2.72 15.94 6.85
C GLU A 21 2.27 16.43 5.46
N GLN A 22 3.09 16.21 4.42
CA GLN A 22 2.75 16.57 3.05
C GLN A 22 1.66 15.66 2.44
N ASP A 23 1.66 14.37 2.79
CA ASP A 23 0.73 13.36 2.24
C ASP A 23 -0.62 13.25 2.98
N LEU A 24 -0.75 13.96 4.12
CA LEU A 24 -1.98 13.95 4.90
C LEU A 24 -3.11 14.66 4.13
N PRO A 25 -4.35 14.12 4.04
CA PRO A 25 -5.42 14.82 3.33
C PRO A 25 -5.64 16.23 3.88
N PRO A 26 -5.94 17.26 3.06
CA PRO A 26 -6.02 18.65 3.52
C PRO A 26 -6.89 18.89 4.76
N ARG A 27 -8.01 18.16 4.86
CA ARG A 27 -8.89 18.21 6.03
C ARG A 27 -8.21 17.73 7.31
N CYS A 28 -7.36 16.71 7.23
CA CYS A 28 -6.68 16.10 8.35
C CYS A 28 -5.50 16.97 8.84
N LYS A 29 -5.03 17.93 8.03
CA LYS A 29 -4.05 18.95 8.43
C LYS A 29 -4.65 20.05 9.32
N LEU A 30 -5.97 20.23 9.29
CA LEU A 30 -6.67 21.25 10.07
C LEU A 30 -6.64 20.90 11.57
N ARG A 31 -6.62 21.90 12.45
CA ARG A 31 -6.84 21.68 13.90
C ARG A 31 -8.29 21.33 14.17
N LYS A 32 -8.62 20.75 15.34
CA LYS A 32 -10.02 20.66 15.79
C LYS A 32 -10.66 22.05 15.89
N ALA A 33 -11.90 22.19 15.44
CA ALA A 33 -12.67 23.42 15.58
C ALA A 33 -14.00 23.14 16.27
N ARG A 34 -14.14 23.63 17.51
CA ARG A 34 -15.39 23.55 18.29
C ARG A 34 -16.52 24.34 17.64
N GLY A 35 -16.19 25.45 16.97
CA GLY A 35 -17.16 26.44 16.51
C GLY A 35 -17.79 27.21 17.67
N TRP A 36 -18.69 28.15 17.35
CA TRP A 36 -19.20 29.13 18.33
C TRP A 36 -20.57 28.79 18.94
N CYS A 37 -21.25 27.76 18.42
CA CYS A 37 -22.47 27.25 19.04
C CYS A 37 -22.18 26.54 20.38
N ARG A 38 -23.21 26.43 21.23
CA ARG A 38 -23.09 25.94 22.62
C ARG A 38 -23.59 24.50 22.84
N LYS A 39 -23.93 23.75 21.78
CA LYS A 39 -24.28 22.33 21.92
C LYS A 39 -23.04 21.55 22.36
N LYS A 40 -23.24 20.42 23.06
CA LYS A 40 -22.17 19.51 23.47
C LYS A 40 -22.31 18.21 22.68
N VAL A 41 -21.76 18.19 21.46
CA VAL A 41 -21.77 17.00 20.59
C VAL A 41 -20.37 16.39 20.61
N VAL A 42 -20.26 15.10 20.95
CA VAL A 42 -18.99 14.38 20.85
C VAL A 42 -18.71 14.09 19.38
N ARG A 43 -17.53 14.46 18.92
CA ARG A 43 -17.03 14.24 17.55
C ARG A 43 -15.58 13.81 17.61
N PHE A 44 -15.06 13.31 16.50
CA PHE A 44 -13.66 12.89 16.38
C PHE A 44 -12.90 13.82 15.45
N TYR A 45 -11.62 14.03 15.72
CA TYR A 45 -10.70 14.77 14.87
C TYR A 45 -9.35 14.04 14.82
N TYR A 46 -8.61 14.23 13.74
CA TYR A 46 -7.25 13.73 13.63
C TYR A 46 -6.27 14.69 14.30
N ASP A 47 -5.55 14.19 15.31
CA ASP A 47 -4.49 14.91 16.01
C ASP A 47 -3.16 14.65 15.29
N ARG A 48 -2.77 15.54 14.37
CA ARG A 48 -1.53 15.40 13.58
C ARG A 48 -0.25 15.31 14.42
N TYR A 49 -0.24 15.88 15.62
CA TYR A 49 0.93 15.83 16.51
C TYR A 49 1.09 14.46 17.16
N ASN A 50 -0.04 13.84 17.51
CA ASN A 50 -0.08 12.50 18.11
C ASN A 50 -0.34 11.39 17.08
N LYS A 51 -0.50 11.75 15.80
CA LYS A 51 -0.81 10.86 14.67
C LYS A 51 -2.00 9.93 14.90
N ARG A 52 -3.00 10.38 15.66
CA ARG A 52 -4.16 9.54 16.02
C ARG A 52 -5.46 10.32 16.04
N CYS A 53 -6.56 9.64 15.74
CA CYS A 53 -7.89 10.20 15.94
C CYS A 53 -8.26 10.25 17.42
N ARG A 54 -8.81 11.39 17.85
CA ARG A 54 -9.21 11.66 19.23
C ARG A 54 -10.58 12.31 19.26
N GLU A 55 -11.29 12.13 20.36
CA GLU A 55 -12.55 12.82 20.60
C GLU A 55 -12.35 14.31 20.94
N PHE A 56 -13.35 15.12 20.61
CA PHE A 56 -13.47 16.50 21.06
C PHE A 56 -14.94 16.93 21.14
N GLN A 57 -15.20 17.98 21.92
CA GLN A 57 -16.53 18.55 22.05
C GLN A 57 -16.79 19.59 20.94
N TYR A 58 -17.70 19.26 20.03
CA TYR A 58 -18.17 20.13 18.96
C TYR A 58 -19.40 20.93 19.40
N GLY A 59 -19.38 22.23 19.12
CA GLY A 59 -20.39 23.22 19.48
C GLY A 59 -21.71 23.09 18.71
N GLY A 60 -21.70 22.33 17.60
CA GLY A 60 -22.88 22.09 16.75
C GLY A 60 -23.00 23.00 15.52
N CYS A 61 -22.12 23.99 15.34
CA CYS A 61 -22.04 24.81 14.13
C CYS A 61 -20.62 25.37 13.94
N ASN A 62 -20.30 25.89 12.74
CA ASN A 62 -19.04 26.59 12.43
C ASN A 62 -17.77 25.84 12.86
N GLY A 63 -17.76 24.53 12.68
CA GLY A 63 -16.55 23.71 12.78
C GLY A 63 -15.71 23.78 11.49
N ASN A 64 -14.83 22.82 11.31
CA ASN A 64 -14.11 22.60 10.07
C ASN A 64 -14.18 21.14 9.64
N ARG A 65 -13.52 20.79 8.54
CA ARG A 65 -13.58 19.44 7.95
C ARG A 65 -12.80 18.37 8.73
N ASN A 66 -12.03 18.72 9.76
CA ASN A 66 -11.44 17.75 10.69
C ASN A 66 -12.43 17.43 11.83
N ASN A 67 -13.59 16.92 11.45
CA ASN A 67 -14.72 16.67 12.33
C ASN A 67 -15.51 15.47 11.78
N PHE A 68 -15.45 14.37 12.51
CA PHE A 68 -16.01 13.08 12.14
C PHE A 68 -17.04 12.63 13.16
N ASP A 69 -18.11 11.99 12.71
CA ASP A 69 -19.14 11.44 13.60
C ASP A 69 -18.63 10.22 14.38
N THR A 70 -17.76 9.40 13.76
CA THR A 70 -17.20 8.22 14.40
C THR A 70 -15.68 8.18 14.35
N LEU A 71 -15.08 7.47 15.31
CA LEU A 71 -13.63 7.20 15.33
C LEU A 71 -13.18 6.47 14.06
N GLU A 72 -14.01 5.55 13.57
CA GLU A 72 -13.71 4.74 12.38
C GLU A 72 -13.69 5.58 11.10
N ASP A 73 -14.59 6.56 10.97
CA ASP A 73 -14.56 7.50 9.86
C ASP A 73 -13.30 8.36 9.88
N CYS A 74 -12.92 8.86 11.05
CA CYS A 74 -11.69 9.62 11.24
C CYS A 74 -10.45 8.78 10.87
N ASN A 75 -10.35 7.55 11.39
CA ASN A 75 -9.20 6.68 11.13
C ASN A 75 -9.13 6.27 9.66
N ARG A 76 -10.28 6.04 9.02
CA ARG A 76 -10.35 5.70 7.59
C ARG A 76 -9.87 6.86 6.71
N GLU A 77 -10.17 8.10 7.10
CA GLU A 77 -9.77 9.27 6.31
C GLU A 77 -8.37 9.78 6.63
N CYS A 78 -7.97 9.77 7.90
CA CYS A 78 -6.74 10.42 8.36
C CYS A 78 -5.73 9.47 9.01
N GLY A 79 -6.16 8.32 9.53
CA GLY A 79 -5.32 7.35 10.24
C GLY A 79 -4.45 6.46 9.36
N ARG A 80 -4.49 6.64 8.03
CA ARG A 80 -3.74 5.79 7.08
C ARG A 80 -2.23 6.01 7.12
N ILE A 81 -1.73 7.06 7.75
CA ILE A 81 -0.29 7.32 7.73
C ILE A 81 0.50 6.43 8.72
N ASP A 82 -0.18 5.63 9.55
CA ASP A 82 0.43 4.54 10.34
C ASP A 82 0.12 3.14 9.77
N SER A 83 -0.42 3.05 8.55
CA SER A 83 -0.69 1.76 7.90
C SER A 83 0.47 1.21 7.07
N ARG A 84 1.59 1.93 6.97
CA ARG A 84 2.80 1.41 6.35
C ARG A 84 3.45 0.43 7.32
N PRO A 85 3.54 -0.88 6.99
CA PRO A 85 4.19 -1.83 7.86
C PRO A 85 5.62 -1.35 8.17
N SER A 86 6.03 -1.38 9.44
CA SER A 86 7.35 -0.90 9.89
C SER A 86 8.52 -1.46 9.07
N ARG A 87 8.39 -2.70 8.58
CA ARG A 87 9.36 -3.33 7.67
C ARG A 87 9.62 -2.56 6.38
N CYS A 88 8.66 -1.77 5.87
CA CYS A 88 8.80 -0.99 4.64
C CYS A 88 9.51 0.36 4.87
N GLU A 89 9.87 0.65 6.12
CA GLU A 89 10.63 1.84 6.50
C GLU A 89 12.12 1.55 6.68
N GLU A 90 12.48 0.27 6.69
CA GLU A 90 13.87 -0.18 6.75
C GLU A 90 14.60 0.20 5.43
N PRO A 91 15.92 0.50 5.49
CA PRO A 91 16.67 0.90 4.30
C PRO A 91 16.79 -0.24 3.28
N LEU A 92 17.22 0.06 2.05
CA LEU A 92 17.64 -0.99 1.12
C LEU A 92 18.82 -1.76 1.74
N ASP A 93 18.75 -3.08 1.71
CA ASP A 93 19.80 -3.96 2.24
C ASP A 93 19.97 -5.21 1.39
N SER A 94 21.04 -5.25 0.61
CA SER A 94 21.42 -6.44 -0.17
C SER A 94 21.82 -7.64 0.69
N GLY A 95 22.00 -7.46 2.00
CA GLY A 95 22.47 -8.49 2.88
C GLY A 95 23.97 -8.75 2.70
N ARG A 96 24.46 -9.82 3.33
CA ARG A 96 25.90 -10.13 3.39
C ARG A 96 26.34 -11.24 2.43
N CYS A 97 25.41 -11.98 1.85
CA CYS A 97 25.70 -13.00 0.85
C CYS A 97 25.84 -12.37 -0.56
N THR A 98 26.32 -13.14 -1.54
CA THR A 98 26.61 -12.67 -2.91
C THR A 98 25.85 -13.43 -4.00
N LEU A 99 24.87 -14.26 -3.64
CA LEU A 99 24.05 -14.96 -4.63
C LEU A 99 23.06 -13.97 -5.23
N PRO A 100 23.19 -13.60 -6.52
CA PRO A 100 22.36 -12.55 -7.09
C PRO A 100 20.92 -13.04 -7.23
N MET A 101 20.02 -12.46 -6.45
CA MET A 101 18.60 -12.74 -6.49
C MET A 101 17.82 -11.47 -6.79
N LEU A 102 16.95 -11.52 -7.81
CA LEU A 102 16.03 -10.43 -8.09
C LEU A 102 15.02 -10.31 -6.93
N ALA A 103 14.96 -9.13 -6.34
CA ALA A 103 14.08 -8.82 -5.23
C ALA A 103 13.53 -7.39 -5.38
N TYR A 104 12.63 -7.03 -4.48
CA TYR A 104 12.01 -5.72 -4.43
C TYR A 104 12.12 -5.10 -3.04
N TYR A 105 12.26 -3.79 -2.95
CA TYR A 105 12.20 -3.04 -1.70
C TYR A 105 11.25 -1.85 -1.84
N PHE A 106 10.63 -1.43 -0.75
CA PHE A 106 9.84 -0.21 -0.73
C PHE A 106 10.76 1.01 -0.58
N ASN A 107 10.85 1.80 -1.64
CA ASN A 107 11.56 3.07 -1.63
C ASN A 107 10.65 4.17 -1.06
N VAL A 108 11.04 4.68 0.11
CA VAL A 108 10.27 5.69 0.84
C VAL A 108 10.25 7.05 0.14
N SER A 109 11.29 7.35 -0.66
CA SER A 109 11.44 8.61 -1.37
C SER A 109 10.59 8.67 -2.63
N SER A 110 10.49 7.56 -3.35
CA SER A 110 9.63 7.46 -4.54
C SER A 110 8.21 7.00 -4.21
N GLY A 111 8.00 6.39 -3.04
CA GLY A 111 6.73 5.77 -2.65
C GLY A 111 6.42 4.49 -3.44
N LEU A 112 7.41 3.89 -4.10
CA LEU A 112 7.25 2.74 -4.98
C LEU A 112 8.03 1.52 -4.46
N CYS A 113 7.55 0.33 -4.82
CA CYS A 113 8.36 -0.88 -4.72
C CYS A 113 9.25 -0.98 -5.95
N GLU A 114 10.56 -0.91 -5.73
CA GLU A 114 11.60 -0.89 -6.76
C GLU A 114 12.40 -2.19 -6.74
N GLU A 115 12.91 -2.59 -7.89
CA GLU A 115 13.74 -3.78 -8.06
C GLU A 115 15.17 -3.55 -7.55
N PHE A 116 15.76 -4.58 -6.94
CA PHE A 116 17.18 -4.60 -6.58
C PHE A 116 17.72 -6.03 -6.57
N ILE A 117 19.05 -6.15 -6.53
CA ILE A 117 19.74 -7.45 -6.37
C ILE A 117 19.99 -7.69 -4.89
N SER A 118 19.26 -8.65 -4.32
CA SER A 118 19.55 -9.22 -3.01
C SER A 118 20.67 -10.24 -3.13
N GLY A 119 21.52 -10.32 -2.11
CA GLY A 119 22.58 -11.32 -1.99
C GLY A 119 22.10 -12.70 -1.55
N GLY A 120 20.79 -12.87 -1.28
CA GLY A 120 20.17 -14.13 -0.91
C GLY A 120 20.24 -14.50 0.57
N CYS A 121 20.92 -13.71 1.41
CA CYS A 121 20.88 -13.91 2.85
C CYS A 121 21.23 -12.63 3.63
N GLY A 122 20.70 -12.52 4.86
CA GLY A 122 21.09 -11.48 5.81
C GLY A 122 20.59 -10.08 5.47
N SER A 123 19.67 -9.95 4.51
CA SER A 123 18.91 -8.72 4.27
C SER A 123 17.90 -8.48 5.39
N ASN A 124 17.49 -7.21 5.53
CA ASN A 124 16.39 -6.80 6.38
C ASN A 124 14.99 -7.13 5.79
N ASN A 125 13.93 -6.69 6.46
CA ASN A 125 12.53 -7.03 6.13
C ASN A 125 11.92 -6.16 5.01
N ASN A 126 12.63 -5.14 4.53
CA ASN A 126 12.30 -4.42 3.30
C ASN A 126 12.86 -5.13 2.06
N ASN A 127 12.80 -6.46 2.06
CA ASN A 127 13.24 -7.32 0.97
C ASN A 127 12.11 -8.30 0.63
N PHE A 128 11.51 -8.11 -0.53
CA PHE A 128 10.40 -8.91 -1.04
C PHE A 128 10.86 -9.67 -2.29
N LEU A 129 10.94 -10.99 -2.20
CA LEU A 129 11.36 -11.83 -3.32
C LEU A 129 10.27 -11.99 -4.38
N HIS A 130 9.01 -11.78 -3.98
CA HIS A 130 7.85 -11.98 -4.84
C HIS A 130 6.99 -10.71 -4.88
N LEU A 131 6.47 -10.39 -6.06
CA LEU A 131 5.61 -9.23 -6.29
C LEU A 131 4.34 -9.25 -5.42
N GLU A 132 3.92 -10.44 -5.01
CA GLU A 132 2.77 -10.70 -4.17
C GLU A 132 2.97 -10.30 -2.71
N ASP A 133 4.23 -10.27 -2.25
CA ASP A 133 4.62 -9.89 -0.89
C ASP A 133 4.78 -8.36 -0.75
N LEU A 134 4.64 -7.63 -1.86
CA LEU A 134 4.82 -6.19 -1.89
C LEU A 134 3.73 -5.46 -1.08
N PRO A 135 4.15 -4.55 -0.17
CA PRO A 135 3.24 -3.64 0.52
C PRO A 135 2.61 -2.64 -0.47
N MET A 136 1.52 -2.00 -0.06
CA MET A 136 0.65 -1.11 -0.87
C MET A 136 1.40 -0.20 -1.87
N PRO A 137 0.82 0.13 -3.06
CA PRO A 137 -0.58 -0.05 -3.48
C PRO A 137 -0.84 -1.28 -4.38
N ARG A 138 0.17 -2.10 -4.68
CA ARG A 138 0.05 -3.21 -5.64
C ARG A 138 -0.91 -4.32 -5.19
N LYS A 139 -1.02 -4.57 -3.88
CA LYS A 139 -1.95 -5.55 -3.30
C LYS A 139 -3.39 -5.39 -3.81
N CYS A 140 -3.88 -4.17 -4.01
CA CYS A 140 -5.26 -3.91 -4.42
C CYS A 140 -5.46 -3.95 -5.94
N THR A 141 -4.40 -3.96 -6.75
CA THR A 141 -4.50 -4.00 -8.21
C THR A 141 -4.30 -5.39 -8.79
N CYS A 142 -3.77 -6.34 -8.01
CA CYS A 142 -3.65 -7.74 -8.42
C CYS A 142 -5.04 -8.36 -8.68
N GLN A 143 -5.13 -9.30 -9.62
CA GLN A 143 -6.38 -10.07 -9.80
C GLN A 143 -6.61 -11.04 -8.64
N LYS A 144 -7.84 -11.52 -8.45
CA LYS A 144 -8.11 -12.63 -7.53
C LYS A 144 -7.27 -13.85 -7.91
N SER A 145 -6.65 -14.50 -6.94
CA SER A 145 -5.89 -15.72 -7.19
C SER A 145 -6.36 -16.85 -6.28
N PRO A 146 -7.13 -17.82 -6.82
CA PRO A 146 -7.57 -18.99 -6.08
C PRO A 146 -6.41 -19.80 -5.49
N GLY A 147 -5.27 -19.86 -6.17
CA GLY A 147 -4.17 -20.78 -5.82
C GLY A 147 -4.42 -22.20 -6.32
N TYR A 148 -3.55 -23.14 -5.95
CA TYR A 148 -3.50 -24.49 -6.54
C TYR A 148 -3.85 -25.63 -5.57
N CYS A 149 -4.38 -25.31 -4.38
CA CYS A 149 -4.84 -26.30 -3.42
C CYS A 149 -6.32 -26.70 -3.67
N PHE A 150 -6.93 -27.44 -2.74
CA PHE A 150 -8.23 -28.09 -2.94
C PHE A 150 -9.34 -27.64 -1.96
N LYS A 151 -9.11 -26.62 -1.13
CA LYS A 151 -10.14 -26.09 -0.21
C LYS A 151 -11.00 -25.04 -0.90
N ALA A 152 -12.26 -24.90 -0.51
CA ALA A 152 -13.14 -23.83 -1.00
C ALA A 152 -13.35 -22.78 0.10
N ILE A 153 -12.34 -21.96 0.38
CA ILE A 153 -12.39 -20.99 1.49
C ILE A 153 -12.90 -19.64 0.96
N PRO A 154 -14.06 -19.14 1.39
CA PRO A 154 -14.55 -17.82 0.97
C PRO A 154 -13.62 -16.72 1.47
N ARG A 155 -13.17 -15.85 0.55
CA ARG A 155 -12.34 -14.68 0.80
C ARG A 155 -12.82 -13.52 -0.06
N TYR A 156 -12.42 -12.29 0.29
CA TYR A 156 -12.70 -11.09 -0.49
C TYR A 156 -11.44 -10.63 -1.23
N PHE A 157 -11.60 -10.01 -2.39
CA PHE A 157 -10.54 -9.31 -3.11
C PHE A 157 -11.09 -7.98 -3.63
N TYR A 158 -10.23 -6.99 -3.84
CA TYR A 158 -10.61 -5.75 -4.49
C TYR A 158 -10.56 -5.94 -6.01
N ASN A 159 -11.69 -5.73 -6.67
CA ASN A 159 -11.78 -5.75 -8.13
C ASN A 159 -11.67 -4.31 -8.66
N PRO A 160 -10.54 -3.93 -9.29
CA PRO A 160 -10.36 -2.58 -9.81
C PRO A 160 -11.27 -2.28 -11.02
N LYS A 161 -11.78 -3.31 -11.71
CA LYS A 161 -12.73 -3.11 -12.83
C LYS A 161 -14.10 -2.67 -12.35
N SER A 162 -14.58 -3.23 -11.24
CA SER A 162 -15.87 -2.87 -10.66
C SER A 162 -15.76 -1.86 -9.51
N ASN A 163 -14.53 -1.51 -9.10
CA ASN A 163 -14.21 -0.73 -7.91
C ASN A 163 -14.91 -1.25 -6.64
N LYS A 164 -15.02 -2.57 -6.51
CA LYS A 164 -15.73 -3.23 -5.42
C LYS A 164 -14.88 -4.34 -4.81
N CYS A 165 -15.07 -4.54 -3.50
CA CYS A 165 -14.61 -5.75 -2.83
C CYS A 165 -15.61 -6.89 -3.09
N GLU A 166 -15.16 -7.88 -3.84
CA GLU A 166 -15.94 -9.04 -4.30
C GLU A 166 -15.44 -10.32 -3.61
N GLN A 167 -16.32 -11.31 -3.44
CA GLN A 167 -15.96 -12.59 -2.86
C GLN A 167 -15.40 -13.54 -3.93
N PHE A 168 -14.43 -14.37 -3.56
CA PHE A 168 -13.91 -15.47 -4.37
C PHE A 168 -13.58 -16.68 -3.48
N LEU A 169 -13.44 -17.86 -4.09
CA LEU A 169 -13.01 -19.08 -3.41
C LEU A 169 -11.50 -19.22 -3.48
N TYR A 170 -10.87 -19.25 -2.30
CA TYR A 170 -9.45 -19.48 -2.13
C TYR A 170 -9.18 -20.95 -1.82
N SER A 171 -8.26 -21.52 -2.59
CA SER A 171 -7.85 -22.93 -2.56
C SER A 171 -7.21 -23.39 -1.25
N GLY A 172 -6.74 -22.46 -0.42
CA GLY A 172 -6.06 -22.73 0.85
C GLY A 172 -4.54 -22.55 0.81
N CYS A 173 -3.92 -22.46 -0.37
CA CYS A 173 -2.50 -22.15 -0.53
C CYS A 173 -2.21 -21.24 -1.73
N SER A 174 -0.98 -20.70 -1.78
CA SER A 174 -0.50 -19.85 -2.88
C SER A 174 -1.35 -18.59 -3.09
N GLY A 175 -1.38 -18.09 -4.33
CA GLY A 175 -2.09 -16.88 -4.70
C GLY A 175 -1.36 -15.61 -4.27
N ASN A 176 -2.09 -14.50 -4.19
CA ASN A 176 -1.51 -13.19 -3.93
C ASN A 176 -2.15 -12.48 -2.73
N GLY A 177 -1.59 -11.31 -2.40
CA GLY A 177 -2.03 -10.48 -1.28
C GLY A 177 -3.43 -9.88 -1.45
N ASN A 178 -4.05 -9.86 -2.64
CA ASN A 178 -5.42 -9.33 -2.82
C ASN A 178 -6.46 -10.33 -2.28
N ARG A 179 -6.40 -10.61 -0.98
CA ARG A 179 -7.17 -11.66 -0.31
C ARG A 179 -7.41 -11.28 1.14
N PHE A 180 -8.66 -11.01 1.45
CA PHE A 180 -9.13 -10.54 2.74
C PHE A 180 -10.11 -11.53 3.36
N VAL A 181 -10.06 -11.70 4.66
CA VAL A 181 -11.03 -12.56 5.37
C VAL A 181 -12.38 -11.85 5.47
N LYS A 182 -12.39 -10.57 5.83
CA LYS A 182 -13.62 -9.76 5.94
C LYS A 182 -13.70 -8.75 4.79
N LYS A 183 -14.92 -8.54 4.28
CA LYS A 183 -15.19 -7.51 3.25
C LYS A 183 -14.82 -6.11 3.73
N ALA A 184 -15.03 -5.82 5.00
CA ALA A 184 -14.67 -4.53 5.62
C ALA A 184 -13.17 -4.25 5.54
N ASP A 185 -12.31 -5.25 5.76
CA ASP A 185 -10.86 -5.11 5.67
C ASP A 185 -10.43 -4.77 4.24
N CYS A 186 -10.99 -5.48 3.25
CA CYS A 186 -10.78 -5.16 1.83
C CYS A 186 -11.19 -3.72 1.50
N ILE A 187 -12.37 -3.28 1.95
CA ILE A 187 -12.87 -1.94 1.70
C ILE A 187 -11.96 -0.90 2.37
N ARG A 188 -11.56 -1.14 3.62
CA ARG A 188 -10.67 -0.25 4.37
C ARG A 188 -9.32 -0.09 3.67
N GLU A 189 -8.74 -1.20 3.21
CA GLU A 189 -7.43 -1.23 2.57
C GLU A 189 -7.45 -0.71 1.12
N CYS A 190 -8.48 -1.00 0.31
CA CYS A 190 -8.44 -0.78 -1.13
C CYS A 190 -9.34 0.35 -1.68
N LYS A 191 -10.35 0.82 -0.95
CA LYS A 191 -11.38 1.75 -1.47
C LYS A 191 -10.84 3.12 -1.94
N SER A 192 -9.74 3.62 -1.39
CA SER A 192 -9.15 4.91 -1.79
C SER A 192 -8.40 4.85 -3.13
N TYR A 193 -7.99 3.66 -3.57
CA TYR A 193 -7.19 3.49 -4.79
C TYR A 193 -8.02 3.48 -6.07
N GLY A 194 -9.35 3.32 -5.97
CA GLY A 194 -10.26 3.44 -7.13
C GLY A 194 -10.33 4.85 -7.73
N ASN A 195 -9.93 5.89 -6.98
CA ASN A 195 -9.99 7.29 -7.41
C ASN A 195 -8.63 7.90 -7.83
N SER A 196 -7.51 7.18 -7.68
CA SER A 196 -6.16 7.65 -8.02
C SER A 196 -5.57 6.96 -9.25
N LEU A 197 -6.39 6.31 -10.07
CA LEU A 197 -5.94 5.67 -11.31
C LEU A 197 -5.65 6.70 -12.40
N ASN A 198 -4.51 7.40 -12.27
CA ASN A 198 -3.85 8.01 -13.41
C ASN A 198 -2.36 7.62 -13.41
N LYS A 199 -2.06 6.74 -14.39
CA LYS A 199 -0.75 6.39 -14.98
C LYS A 199 0.25 5.57 -14.13
N ARG A 200 0.50 4.37 -14.66
CA ARG A 200 1.63 3.43 -14.39
C ARG A 200 1.58 2.63 -13.08
N VAL A 201 0.58 1.76 -12.95
CA VAL A 201 0.66 0.63 -12.01
C VAL A 201 0.77 -0.65 -12.85
N LEU A 202 1.94 -1.32 -12.79
CA LEU A 202 2.10 -2.65 -13.37
C LEU A 202 1.06 -3.58 -12.72
N SER A 203 0.22 -4.21 -13.55
CA SER A 203 -0.67 -5.29 -13.12
C SER A 203 0.16 -6.45 -12.60
N CYS A 204 -0.23 -7.04 -11.45
CA CYS A 204 0.33 -8.31 -11.00
C CYS A 204 -0.15 -9.40 -11.98
N THR A 205 0.58 -9.60 -13.08
CA THR A 205 0.34 -10.74 -13.96
C THR A 205 1.00 -11.97 -13.32
N PRO A 206 0.28 -13.09 -13.20
CA PRO A 206 0.89 -14.32 -12.75
C PRO A 206 2.03 -14.69 -13.70
N HIS A 207 3.16 -15.12 -13.17
CA HIS A 207 4.33 -15.60 -13.92
C HIS A 207 3.97 -16.61 -15.05
N SER A 208 2.83 -17.31 -14.94
CA SER A 208 2.32 -18.22 -15.97
C SER A 208 1.92 -17.56 -17.31
N GLN A 209 1.61 -16.26 -17.34
CA GLN A 209 1.24 -15.59 -18.59
C GLN A 209 2.45 -15.11 -19.40
N MET A 210 3.60 -14.88 -18.75
CA MET A 210 4.84 -14.56 -19.47
C MET A 210 5.36 -15.76 -20.26
N LEU A 211 5.16 -16.98 -19.76
CA LEU A 211 5.45 -18.21 -20.50
C LEU A 211 4.51 -18.41 -21.69
N HIS A 212 3.23 -18.07 -21.58
CA HIS A 212 2.30 -18.13 -22.71
C HIS A 212 2.65 -17.13 -23.82
N PHE A 213 3.00 -15.90 -23.48
CA PHE A 213 3.44 -14.93 -24.49
C PHE A 213 4.77 -15.32 -25.13
N CYS A 214 5.72 -15.86 -24.36
CA CYS A 214 6.97 -16.39 -24.92
C CYS A 214 6.72 -17.59 -25.86
N LEU A 215 5.87 -18.53 -25.46
CA LEU A 215 5.52 -19.69 -26.27
C LEU A 215 4.77 -19.30 -27.55
N ILE A 216 3.86 -18.33 -27.49
CA ILE A 216 3.15 -17.80 -28.67
C ILE A 216 4.14 -17.11 -29.61
N ILE A 217 5.05 -16.26 -29.10
CA ILE A 217 6.07 -15.59 -29.92
C ILE A 217 7.00 -16.61 -30.58
N ILE A 218 7.46 -17.61 -29.84
CA ILE A 218 8.28 -18.70 -30.37
C ILE A 218 7.51 -19.50 -31.45
N HIS A 219 6.25 -19.85 -31.20
CA HIS A 219 5.42 -20.55 -32.19
C HIS A 219 5.18 -19.71 -33.46
N THR A 220 4.93 -18.40 -33.30
CA THR A 220 4.74 -17.51 -34.46
C THR A 220 6.03 -17.28 -35.24
N LEU A 221 7.19 -17.22 -34.59
CA LEU A 221 8.49 -17.11 -35.26
C LEU A 221 8.86 -18.40 -35.99
N ILE A 222 8.59 -19.56 -35.40
CA ILE A 222 8.79 -20.87 -36.04
C ILE A 222 7.86 -21.01 -37.26
N LEU A 223 6.59 -20.59 -37.14
CA LEU A 223 5.65 -20.60 -38.25
C LEU A 223 6.07 -19.61 -39.36
N TYR A 224 6.55 -18.41 -39.00
CA TYR A 224 7.04 -17.42 -39.96
C TYR A 224 8.27 -17.91 -40.73
N GLN A 225 9.22 -18.57 -40.05
CA GLN A 225 10.38 -19.19 -40.70
C GLN A 225 9.99 -20.39 -41.59
N SER A 226 8.96 -21.15 -41.21
CA SER A 226 8.47 -22.28 -42.01
C SER A 226 7.67 -21.86 -43.26
N LEU A 227 7.19 -20.62 -43.31
CA LEU A 227 6.47 -20.05 -44.45
C LEU A 227 7.38 -19.31 -45.46
N GLY A 228 8.71 -19.32 -45.24
CA GLY A 228 9.69 -18.93 -46.26
C GLY A 228 9.75 -17.43 -46.60
N TYR A 229 9.25 -16.54 -45.74
CA TYR A 229 9.41 -15.11 -45.94
C TYR A 229 10.79 -14.66 -45.46
N SER A 230 11.73 -14.54 -46.39
CA SER A 230 12.97 -13.77 -46.20
C SER A 230 12.67 -12.25 -46.22
N PRO A 231 13.43 -11.45 -45.45
CA PRO A 231 13.25 -9.99 -45.38
C PRO A 231 13.44 -9.28 -46.73
#